data_AF-A0A3D1A5L5-F1
#
_entry.id   AF-A0A3D1A5L5-F1
#
_cell.length_a   1.000
_cell.length_b   1.000
_cell.length_c   1.000
_cell.angle_alpha   90.00
_cell.angle_beta   90.00
_cell.angle_gamma   90.00
#
_symmetry.space_group_name_H-M   'P 1'
#
loop_
_entity.id
_entity.type
_entity.pdbx_description
1 polymer ?
#
loop_
_entity_poly.entity_id
_entity_poly.type
_entity_poly.pdbx_seq_one_letter_code
_entity_poly.pdbx_strand_id
1 'polypeptide(L)' 'MKINDKVLVAFLVSMGLFSSVQARQYVSALSAGEKAVLMQAQNSGADVGPVESNAISGGSAGNDKI' A
#
# COMPACT_ATOMS: atom_id res chain seq x y z
N MET A 1 13.65 1.36 -12.17
CA MET A 1 12.25 1.58 -11.75
C MET A 1 11.39 1.67 -13.00
N LYS A 2 10.32 0.85 -13.09
CA LYS A 2 9.43 0.81 -14.27
C LYS A 2 8.60 2.10 -14.36
N ILE A 3 8.03 2.39 -15.52
CA ILE A 3 7.22 3.61 -15.71
C ILE A 3 6.00 3.64 -14.76
N ASN A 4 5.32 2.50 -14.60
CA ASN A 4 4.17 2.34 -13.70
C ASN A 4 4.52 2.66 -12.24
N ASP A 5 5.71 2.28 -11.79
CA ASP A 5 6.17 2.60 -10.43
C ASP A 5 6.35 4.11 -10.24
N LYS A 6 6.83 4.82 -11.27
CA LYS A 6 6.98 6.28 -11.21
C LYS A 6 5.62 6.98 -11.14
N VAL A 7 4.63 6.47 -11.89
CA VAL A 7 3.26 6.99 -11.89
C VAL A 7 2.62 6.80 -10.51
N LEU A 8 2.75 5.62 -9.90
CA LEU A 8 2.26 5.34 -8.55
C LEU A 8 2.90 6.25 -7.50
N VAL A 9 4.23 6.40 -7.55
CA VAL A 9 4.95 7.32 -6.64
C VAL A 9 4.47 8.75 -6.81
N ALA A 10 4.36 9.23 -8.05
CA ALA A 10 3.88 10.59 -8.32
C ALA A 10 2.44 10.79 -7.83
N PHE A 11 1.57 9.81 -8.02
CA PHE A 11 0.20 9.84 -7.53
C PHE A 11 0.12 9.96 -6.00
N LEU A 12 0.83 9.08 -5.28
CA LEU A 12 0.88 9.05 -3.82
C LEU A 12 1.40 10.37 -3.22
N VAL A 13 2.41 10.96 -3.86
CA VAL A 13 2.98 12.25 -3.46
C VAL A 13 2.04 13.41 -3.77
N SER A 14 1.40 13.42 -4.94
CA SER A 14 0.43 14.47 -5.33
C SER A 14 -0.81 14.47 -4.44
N MET A 15 -1.21 13.31 -3.91
CA MET A 15 -2.29 13.22 -2.92
C MET A 15 -1.87 13.67 -1.52
N GLY A 16 -0.60 13.96 -1.29
CA GLY A 16 -0.07 14.33 0.02
C GLY A 16 -0.06 13.19 1.04
N LEU A 17 -0.26 11.94 0.60
CA LEU A 17 -0.30 10.76 1.47
C LEU A 17 1.10 10.38 1.97
N PHE A 18 2.12 10.61 1.15
CA PHE A 18 3.50 10.21 1.44
C PHE A 18 4.50 11.26 0.94
N SER A 19 5.67 11.30 1.58
CA SER A 19 6.84 11.97 0.98
C SER A 19 7.37 11.16 -0.21
N SER A 20 8.14 11.81 -1.08
CA SER A 20 8.73 11.17 -2.27
C SER A 20 9.60 9.95 -1.93
N VAL A 21 10.26 9.96 -0.77
CA VAL A 21 11.05 8.84 -0.27
C VAL A 21 10.15 7.71 0.24
N GLN A 22 9.13 8.03 1.04
CA GLN A 22 8.21 7.02 1.58
C GLN A 22 7.37 6.35 0.47
N ALA A 23 6.89 7.12 -0.49
CA ALA A 23 6.14 6.62 -1.64
C ALA A 23 6.99 5.62 -2.46
N ARG A 24 8.28 5.92 -2.65
CA ARG A 24 9.20 5.01 -3.33
C ARG A 24 9.38 3.69 -2.59
N GLN A 25 9.60 3.76 -1.27
CA GLN A 25 9.76 2.57 -0.43
C GLN A 25 8.50 1.70 -0.47
N TYR A 26 7.33 2.33 -0.34
CA TYR A 26 6.03 1.66 -0.42
C TYR A 26 5.86 0.96 -1.78
N VAL A 27 6.00 1.68 -2.89
CA VAL A 27 5.86 1.11 -4.23
C VAL A 27 6.92 0.04 -4.52
N SER A 28 8.10 0.11 -3.93
CA SER A 28 9.12 -0.94 -4.06
C SER A 28 8.77 -2.21 -3.27
N ALA A 29 8.03 -2.09 -2.18
CA ALA A 29 7.58 -3.22 -1.37
C ALA A 29 6.37 -3.95 -1.97
N LEU A 30 5.63 -3.32 -2.89
CA LEU A 30 4.47 -3.92 -3.53
C LEU A 30 4.83 -5.01 -4.55
N SER A 31 4.07 -6.10 -4.50
CA SER A 31 4.10 -7.16 -5.50
C SER A 31 3.48 -6.71 -6.83
N ALA A 32 3.84 -7.39 -7.92
CA ALA A 32 3.35 -7.04 -9.25
C ALA A 32 1.81 -7.03 -9.37
N GLY A 33 1.12 -7.93 -8.65
CA GLY A 33 -0.34 -7.98 -8.59
C GLY A 33 -0.95 -6.75 -7.90
N GLU A 34 -0.41 -6.35 -6.74
CA GLU A 34 -0.89 -5.18 -5.99
C GLU A 34 -0.71 -3.88 -6.79
N LYS A 35 0.42 -3.74 -7.49
CA LYS A 35 0.65 -2.58 -8.38
C LYS A 35 -0.38 -2.51 -9.51
N ALA A 36 -0.81 -3.65 -10.05
CA ALA A 36 -1.80 -3.70 -11.11
C ALA A 36 -3.18 -3.25 -10.60
N VAL A 37 -3.54 -3.61 -9.37
CA VAL A 37 -4.78 -3.14 -8.72
C VAL A 37 -4.74 -1.64 -8.51
N LEU A 38 -3.65 -1.09 -7.97
CA LEU A 38 -3.52 0.36 -7.78
C LEU A 38 -3.53 1.13 -9.10
N MET A 39 -2.92 0.60 -10.16
CA MET A 39 -2.99 1.20 -11.50
C MET A 39 -4.40 1.18 -12.08
N GLN A 40 -5.20 0.14 -11.81
CA GLN A 40 -6.61 0.10 -12.21
C GLN A 40 -7.45 1.10 -11.42
N ALA A 41 -7.22 1.21 -10.10
CA ALA A 41 -7.89 2.19 -9.24
C ALA A 41 -7.55 3.65 -9.60
N GLN A 42 -6.44 3.89 -10.29
CA GLN A 42 -6.09 5.21 -10.81
C GLN A 42 -6.81 5.55 -12.13
N ASN A 43 -7.19 4.54 -12.92
CA ASN A 43 -7.76 4.71 -14.26
C ASN A 43 -9.30 4.70 -14.22
N SER A 44 -9.86 3.82 -13.40
CA SER A 44 -11.26 3.88 -13.02
C SER A 44 -11.36 4.90 -11.88
N GLY A 45 -12.20 5.94 -11.98
CA GLY A 45 -12.54 6.79 -10.82
C GLY A 45 -13.36 6.02 -9.75
N ALA A 46 -12.96 4.78 -9.48
CA ALA A 46 -13.73 3.75 -8.85
C ALA A 46 -13.45 3.73 -7.35
N ASP A 47 -14.56 3.90 -6.62
CA ASP A 47 -14.87 3.29 -5.34
C ASP A 47 -14.00 2.05 -5.06
N VAL A 48 -12.87 2.26 -4.39
CA VAL A 48 -12.09 1.19 -3.79
C VAL A 48 -12.85 0.82 -2.52
N GLY A 49 -13.72 -0.18 -2.63
CA GLY A 49 -14.45 -0.75 -1.50
C GLY A 49 -13.53 -1.01 -0.30
N PRO A 50 -14.07 -1.01 0.93
CA PRO A 50 -13.29 -0.94 2.16
C PRO A 50 -12.19 -2.00 2.16
N VAL A 51 -10.94 -1.54 2.29
CA VAL A 51 -9.80 -2.43 2.52
C VAL A 51 -10.08 -3.14 3.84
N GLU A 52 -10.39 -4.43 3.76
CA GLU A 52 -10.52 -5.26 4.94
C GLU A 52 -9.15 -5.22 5.63
N SER A 53 -9.07 -4.48 6.72
CA SER A 53 -7.91 -4.48 7.59
C SER A 53 -7.83 -5.89 8.13
N ASN A 54 -7.00 -6.73 7.51
CA ASN A 54 -6.59 -7.98 8.11
C ASN A 54 -5.90 -7.60 9.42
N ALA A 55 -6.66 -7.59 10.50
CA ALA A 55 -6.17 -7.27 11.82
C ALA A 55 -5.06 -8.26 12.08
N ILE A 56 -3.82 -7.77 12.07
CA ILE A 56 -2.71 -8.49 12.65
C ILE A 56 -3.14 -8.75 14.09
N SER A 57 -3.52 -9.98 14.38
CA SER A 57 -3.95 -10.40 15.71
C SER A 57 -2.69 -10.28 16.56
N GLY A 58 -2.59 -9.16 17.27
CA GLY A 58 -1.48 -8.85 18.15
C GLY A 58 -1.30 -9.99 19.15
N GLY A 59 -0.06 -10.47 19.24
CA GLY A 59 0.30 -11.54 20.17
C GLY A 59 -0.02 -11.17 21.62
N SER A 60 -0.54 -12.15 22.34
CA SER A 60 -0.36 -12.27 23.78
C SER A 60 -0.62 -13.73 24.17
N ALA A 61 0.43 -14.54 24.18
CA ALA A 61 0.46 -15.75 25.00
C ALA A 61 1.45 -15.45 26.12
N GLY A 62 0.91 -14.95 27.22
CA GLY A 62 1.65 -14.70 28.45
C GLY A 62 2.35 -15.96 28.92
N ASN A 63 3.63 -15.81 29.25
CA ASN A 63 4.39 -16.80 30.00
C ASN A 63 3.95 -16.73 31.46
N ASP A 64 2.80 -17.30 31.80
CA ASP A 64 2.39 -17.46 33.20
C ASP A 64 3.10 -18.67 33.82
N LYS A 65 4.18 -18.36 34.52
CA LYS A 65 4.93 -19.25 35.41
C LYS A 65 4.23 -19.27 36.77
N ILE A 66 3.56 -20.36 37.13
CA ILE A 66 3.32 -20.75 38.54
C ILE A 66 3.42 -22.28 38.66
#